data_AF-A0A672NL95-F1
#
_entry.id   AF-A0A672NL95-F1
#
_cell.length_a   1.000
_cell.length_b   1.000
_cell.length_c   1.000
_cell.angle_alpha   90.00
_cell.angle_beta   90.00
_cell.angle_gamma   90.00
#
_symmetry.space_group_name_H-M   'P 1'
#
loop_
_entity.id
_entity.type
_entity.pdbx_description
1 polymer ?
#
loop_
_entity_poly.entity_id
_entity_poly.type
_entity_poly.pdbx_seq_one_letter_code
_entity_poly.pdbx_strand_id
1 'polypeptide(L)'
;MLKRRDILALFFILLQWTLLITFWHQRAGYPLIPVPKGSDGTIDTEAPTQFSKHYCITHCYVHQRPPPWSDTLPTLHVITPTYGRPVQKAELTRLTNTLLHVPNLHWLVVEDSVQRTALVSRLLENTGLNYTHLNVETPENLKTQKKPRNVRFPRGTMQRNLALRWLREHINPNSSHKGVVYFADDDNTYSLELFEEMRWTLKVSVWPVAFTGGLLYESPKINSQGKVFGWKTVFDPRRPFAIDMAGFAVNLQLILSKPQACFKLKGVKGGYQESSLLQGLVTLSDLEPKAANCTKILVWHTRTERPLLVNEGKKGFTSGSMEV
;
A
#
# COMPACT_ATOMS: atom_id res chain seq x y z
N MET A 1 -30.43 -59.87 -1.40
CA MET A 1 -29.02 -60.34 -1.34
C MET A 1 -28.13 -59.24 -1.90
N LEU A 2 -27.47 -58.48 -1.03
CA LEU A 2 -26.49 -57.46 -1.44
C LEU A 2 -25.30 -58.18 -2.10
N LYS A 3 -24.93 -57.81 -3.33
CA LYS A 3 -23.83 -58.48 -4.04
C LYS A 3 -22.52 -58.18 -3.30
N ARG A 4 -21.61 -59.16 -3.21
CA ARG A 4 -20.28 -59.04 -2.54
C ARG A 4 -19.50 -57.77 -2.91
N ARG A 5 -19.72 -57.20 -4.10
CA ARG A 5 -19.09 -55.95 -4.55
C ARG A 5 -19.60 -54.70 -3.81
N ASP A 6 -20.87 -54.68 -3.38
CA ASP A 6 -21.46 -53.53 -2.69
C ASP A 6 -20.99 -53.44 -1.22
N ILE A 7 -20.71 -54.60 -0.60
CA ILE A 7 -20.18 -54.68 0.76
C ILE A 7 -18.73 -54.15 0.82
N LEU A 8 -17.91 -54.50 -0.18
CA LEU A 8 -16.53 -53.99 -0.28
C LEU A 8 -16.50 -52.48 -0.50
N ALA A 9 -17.38 -51.94 -1.34
CA ALA A 9 -17.47 -50.49 -1.57
C ALA A 9 -17.88 -49.74 -0.29
N LEU A 10 -18.87 -50.24 0.45
CA LEU A 10 -19.29 -49.67 1.73
C LEU A 10 -18.16 -49.74 2.77
N PHE A 11 -17.39 -50.82 2.80
CA PHE A 11 -16.26 -50.98 3.71
C PHE A 11 -15.17 -49.93 3.45
N PHE A 12 -14.80 -49.67 2.18
CA PHE A 12 -13.78 -48.67 1.86
C PHE A 12 -14.23 -47.23 2.16
N ILE A 13 -15.51 -46.92 1.97
CA ILE A 13 -16.06 -45.60 2.32
C ILE A 13 -16.04 -45.42 3.85
N LEU A 14 -16.51 -46.39 4.62
CA LEU A 14 -16.56 -46.30 6.07
C LEU A 14 -15.16 -46.30 6.71
N LEU A 15 -14.18 -47.00 6.12
CA LEU A 15 -12.79 -47.02 6.58
C LEU A 15 -12.13 -45.63 6.45
N GLN A 16 -12.39 -44.91 5.36
CA GLN A 16 -11.85 -43.57 5.17
C GLN A 16 -12.41 -42.56 6.19
N TRP A 17 -13.71 -42.64 6.50
CA TRP A 17 -14.35 -41.78 7.50
C TRP A 17 -13.90 -42.09 8.92
N THR A 18 -13.73 -43.37 9.27
CA THR A 18 -13.24 -43.76 10.62
C THR A 18 -11.79 -43.33 10.84
N LEU A 19 -10.93 -43.44 9.83
CA LEU A 19 -9.55 -42.92 9.89
C LEU A 19 -9.50 -41.40 10.06
N LEU A 20 -10.35 -40.66 9.36
CA LEU A 20 -10.47 -39.20 9.51
C LEU A 20 -10.91 -38.78 10.92
N ILE A 21 -11.89 -39.47 11.50
CA ILE A 21 -12.38 -39.20 12.85
C ILE A 21 -11.31 -39.52 13.90
N THR A 22 -10.60 -40.65 13.76
CA THR A 22 -9.50 -41.00 14.68
C THR A 22 -8.34 -40.01 14.59
N PHE A 23 -7.97 -39.53 13.40
CA PHE A 23 -6.95 -38.51 13.23
C PHE A 23 -7.37 -37.16 13.85
N TRP A 24 -8.65 -36.80 13.74
CA TRP A 24 -9.18 -35.57 14.35
C TRP A 24 -9.17 -35.64 15.87
N HIS A 25 -9.55 -36.78 16.47
CA HIS A 25 -9.45 -36.99 17.92
C HIS A 25 -8.00 -37.04 18.42
N GLN A 26 -7.05 -37.58 17.65
CA GLN A 26 -5.64 -37.56 18.01
C GLN A 26 -5.02 -36.15 17.97
N ARG A 27 -5.51 -35.25 17.11
CA ARG A 27 -5.04 -33.85 17.05
C ARG A 27 -5.66 -32.94 18.10
N ALA A 28 -6.84 -33.27 18.63
CA ALA A 28 -7.50 -32.49 19.68
C ALA A 28 -6.83 -32.64 21.07
N GLY A 29 -5.85 -33.53 21.21
CA GLY A 29 -5.16 -33.84 22.48
C GLY A 29 -3.84 -33.12 22.74
N TYR A 30 -3.43 -32.14 21.92
CA TYR A 30 -2.21 -31.35 22.17
C TYR A 30 -2.55 -30.03 22.88
N PRO A 31 -2.20 -29.85 24.16
CA PRO A 31 -2.33 -28.55 24.82
C PRO A 31 -1.31 -27.58 24.21
N LEU A 32 -1.79 -26.41 23.80
CA LEU A 32 -0.96 -25.26 23.45
C LEU A 32 -0.22 -24.75 24.70
N ILE A 33 1.11 -24.74 24.62
CA ILE A 33 2.07 -23.86 25.32
C ILE A 33 2.13 -24.02 26.87
N PRO A 34 3.26 -24.46 27.46
CA PRO A 34 3.47 -24.40 28.90
C PRO A 34 3.78 -22.96 29.33
N VAL A 35 2.96 -22.42 30.24
CA VAL A 35 3.28 -21.22 31.03
C VAL A 35 4.43 -21.59 32.00
N PRO A 36 5.49 -20.76 32.15
CA PRO A 36 6.55 -21.05 33.10
C PRO A 36 6.02 -21.01 34.54
N LYS A 37 6.18 -22.12 35.28
CA LYS A 37 5.99 -22.16 36.74
C LYS A 37 7.12 -21.37 37.40
N GLY A 38 6.76 -20.25 38.05
CA GLY A 38 7.60 -19.64 39.08
C GLY A 38 7.62 -20.53 40.32
N SER A 39 8.81 -20.71 40.88
CA SER A 39 9.12 -21.53 42.05
C SER A 39 8.49 -21.02 43.35
N ASP A 40 8.19 -21.98 44.23
CA ASP A 40 7.94 -21.87 45.69
C ASP A 40 8.71 -20.71 46.34
N GLY A 41 8.24 -20.00 47.36
CA GLY A 41 7.20 -20.27 48.34
C GLY A 41 7.72 -19.75 49.68
N THR A 42 7.08 -18.74 50.25
CA THR A 42 7.08 -18.49 51.70
C THR A 42 5.79 -17.74 52.04
N ILE A 43 5.06 -18.39 52.94
CA ILE A 43 3.81 -17.97 53.55
C ILE A 43 4.13 -16.82 54.51
N ASP A 44 3.37 -15.73 54.42
CA ASP A 44 2.99 -14.99 55.62
C ASP A 44 1.60 -14.38 55.44
N THR A 45 0.90 -14.42 56.56
CA THR A 45 -0.55 -14.37 56.75
C THR A 45 -1.00 -12.92 56.92
N GLU A 46 -1.94 -12.42 56.12
CA GLU A 46 -2.93 -11.39 56.50
C GLU A 46 -3.87 -11.04 55.31
N ALA A 47 -5.16 -10.86 55.60
CA ALA A 47 -6.20 -10.44 54.64
C ALA A 47 -7.09 -9.36 55.31
N PRO A 48 -7.90 -8.60 54.56
CA PRO A 48 -7.60 -7.88 53.32
C PRO A 48 -8.02 -6.40 53.44
N THR A 49 -7.22 -5.46 52.91
CA THR A 49 -7.71 -4.11 52.61
C THR A 49 -7.95 -3.96 51.11
N GLN A 50 -9.19 -3.62 50.81
CA GLN A 50 -9.80 -3.51 49.51
C GLN A 50 -9.17 -2.37 48.69
N PHE A 51 -8.13 -2.68 47.91
CA PHE A 51 -7.65 -1.80 46.84
C PHE A 51 -8.11 -2.36 45.49
N SER A 52 -9.13 -1.72 44.92
CA SER A 52 -9.50 -1.89 43.52
C SER A 52 -8.30 -1.49 42.65
N LYS A 53 -7.47 -2.47 42.26
CA LYS A 53 -6.58 -2.33 41.12
C LYS A 53 -7.46 -2.27 39.88
N HIS A 54 -7.78 -1.06 39.42
CA HIS A 54 -8.14 -0.86 38.03
C HIS A 54 -6.95 -1.32 37.19
N TYR A 55 -7.05 -2.54 36.67
CA TYR A 55 -6.26 -2.94 35.51
C TYR A 55 -6.69 -2.01 34.38
N CYS A 56 -5.93 -0.94 34.18
CA CYS A 56 -5.88 -0.27 32.89
C CYS A 56 -5.33 -1.31 31.92
N ILE A 57 -6.22 -2.03 31.24
CA ILE A 57 -5.85 -2.76 30.04
C ILE A 57 -5.53 -1.65 29.04
N THR A 58 -4.27 -1.22 29.03
CA THR A 58 -3.75 -0.46 27.90
C THR A 58 -3.97 -1.37 26.71
N HIS A 59 -4.91 -1.01 25.84
CA HIS A 59 -5.00 -1.60 24.52
C HIS A 59 -3.73 -1.21 23.77
N CYS A 60 -2.64 -1.90 24.05
CA CYS A 60 -1.43 -1.89 23.24
C CYS A 60 -1.84 -2.55 21.93
N TYR A 61 -2.27 -1.74 20.96
CA TYR A 61 -2.40 -2.22 19.59
C TYR A 61 -1.09 -2.93 19.22
N VAL A 62 -1.21 -4.16 18.73
CA VAL A 62 -0.12 -5.12 18.44
C VAL A 62 0.74 -4.67 17.23
N HIS A 63 0.70 -3.39 16.88
CA HIS A 63 1.60 -2.82 15.89
C HIS A 63 2.88 -2.44 16.61
N GLN A 64 3.91 -3.27 16.43
CA GLN A 64 5.28 -2.93 16.81
C GLN A 64 5.56 -1.49 16.38
N ARG A 65 6.12 -0.68 17.28
CA ARG A 65 6.51 0.71 16.97
C ARG A 65 7.31 0.70 15.66
N PRO A 66 7.10 1.67 14.76
CA PRO A 66 7.92 1.78 13.57
C PRO A 66 9.41 1.79 13.97
N PRO A 67 10.30 1.26 13.12
CA PRO A 67 11.72 1.24 13.40
C PRO A 67 12.23 2.63 13.79
N PRO A 68 13.22 2.72 14.70
CA PRO A 68 13.79 4.01 15.08
C PRO A 68 14.32 4.74 13.85
N TRP A 69 14.14 6.07 13.82
CA TRP A 69 14.65 6.91 12.76
C TRP A 69 16.18 6.95 12.81
N SER A 70 16.81 6.81 11.64
CA SER A 70 18.27 6.93 11.49
C SER A 70 18.62 8.19 10.70
N ASP A 71 19.53 9.02 11.22
CA ASP A 71 20.00 10.21 10.50
C ASP A 71 20.80 9.87 9.23
N THR A 72 21.23 8.62 9.07
CA THR A 72 22.00 8.17 7.91
C THR A 72 21.12 7.65 6.76
N LEU A 73 19.88 7.27 7.04
CA LEU A 73 18.97 6.69 6.05
C LEU A 73 18.14 7.80 5.37
N PRO A 74 18.10 7.83 4.03
CA PRO A 74 17.19 8.72 3.31
C PRO A 74 15.72 8.49 3.69
N THR A 75 14.99 9.59 3.86
CA THR A 75 13.54 9.56 4.13
C THR A 75 12.77 9.17 2.88
N LEU A 76 11.85 8.20 3.00
CA LEU A 76 10.90 7.87 1.94
C LEU A 76 9.61 8.66 2.13
N HIS A 77 9.37 9.65 1.27
CA HIS A 77 8.12 10.40 1.20
C HIS A 77 7.14 9.67 0.30
N VAL A 78 6.30 8.83 0.91
CA VAL A 78 5.29 8.04 0.19
C VAL A 78 4.01 8.85 0.07
N ILE A 79 3.67 9.23 -1.16
CA ILE A 79 2.47 10.02 -1.48
C ILE A 79 1.36 9.07 -1.86
N THR A 80 0.29 9.06 -1.07
CA THR A 80 -0.89 8.20 -1.28
C THR A 80 -2.15 9.05 -1.45
N PRO A 81 -2.63 9.22 -2.70
CA PRO A 81 -3.96 9.77 -2.92
C PRO A 81 -5.02 8.74 -2.50
N THR A 82 -6.05 9.16 -1.78
CA THR A 82 -7.18 8.30 -1.39
C THR A 82 -8.51 9.02 -1.53
N TYR A 83 -9.62 8.30 -1.48
CA TYR A 83 -10.97 8.85 -1.57
C TYR A 83 -12.00 7.94 -0.90
N GLY A 84 -13.10 8.55 -0.45
CA GLY A 84 -14.22 7.89 0.22
C GLY A 84 -14.87 6.83 -0.66
N ARG A 85 -14.80 5.56 -0.23
CA ARG A 85 -15.45 4.40 -0.86
C ARG A 85 -15.53 3.23 0.14
N PRO A 86 -16.39 2.23 -0.09
CA PRO A 86 -16.59 1.13 0.87
C PRO A 86 -15.32 0.37 1.28
N VAL A 87 -14.34 0.26 0.39
CA VAL A 87 -13.09 -0.47 0.67
C VAL A 87 -11.98 0.42 1.23
N GLN A 88 -12.17 1.74 1.34
CA GLN A 88 -11.09 2.70 1.67
C GLN A 88 -10.33 2.31 2.94
N LYS A 89 -11.06 2.02 4.03
CA LYS A 89 -10.45 1.66 5.31
C LYS A 89 -9.64 0.37 5.21
N ALA A 90 -10.17 -0.65 4.53
CA ALA A 90 -9.45 -1.91 4.32
C ALA A 90 -8.16 -1.71 3.50
N GLU A 91 -8.21 -0.86 2.47
CA GLU A 91 -7.08 -0.53 1.60
C GLU A 91 -5.95 0.18 2.36
N LEU A 92 -6.30 1.22 3.10
CA LEU A 92 -5.36 1.94 3.95
C LEU A 92 -4.82 1.05 5.09
N THR A 93 -5.63 0.15 5.62
CA THR A 93 -5.20 -0.79 6.68
C THR A 93 -4.14 -1.76 6.16
N ARG A 94 -4.36 -2.41 5.00
CA ARG A 94 -3.36 -3.34 4.45
C ARG A 94 -2.09 -2.62 4.00
N LEU A 95 -2.23 -1.41 3.46
CA LEU A 95 -1.07 -0.58 3.12
C LEU A 95 -0.28 -0.20 4.38
N THR A 96 -0.95 0.24 5.44
CA THR A 96 -0.33 0.54 6.75
C THR A 96 0.49 -0.65 7.26
N ASN A 97 -0.07 -1.86 7.21
CA ASN A 97 0.62 -3.07 7.65
C ASN A 97 1.94 -3.28 6.90
N THR A 98 2.00 -2.96 5.61
CA THR A 98 3.26 -2.98 4.84
C THR A 98 4.20 -1.85 5.25
N LEU A 99 3.69 -0.61 5.33
CA LEU A 99 4.51 0.57 5.59
C LEU A 99 5.15 0.59 7.00
N LEU A 100 4.52 -0.08 7.98
CA LEU A 100 5.06 -0.24 9.34
C LEU A 100 6.43 -0.93 9.39
N HIS A 101 6.75 -1.74 8.37
CA HIS A 101 8.04 -2.42 8.29
C HIS A 101 9.14 -1.56 7.64
N VAL A 102 8.82 -0.39 7.12
CA VAL A 102 9.75 0.44 6.36
C VAL A 102 10.35 1.53 7.25
N PRO A 103 11.68 1.51 7.52
CA PRO A 103 12.32 2.54 8.33
C PRO A 103 12.38 3.88 7.57
N ASN A 104 12.45 4.98 8.33
CA ASN A 104 12.55 6.34 7.82
C ASN A 104 11.49 6.66 6.74
N LEU A 105 10.25 6.24 6.97
CA LEU A 105 9.14 6.51 6.07
C LEU A 105 8.28 7.65 6.59
N HIS A 106 7.98 8.60 5.71
CA HIS A 106 7.02 9.68 5.93
C HIS A 106 5.85 9.51 4.96
N TRP A 107 4.66 9.24 5.49
CA TRP A 107 3.47 8.95 4.71
C TRP A 107 2.62 10.20 4.45
N LEU A 108 2.60 10.70 3.22
CA LEU A 108 1.75 11.83 2.81
C LEU A 108 0.43 11.30 2.25
N VAL A 109 -0.61 11.27 3.09
CA VAL A 109 -1.96 10.86 2.69
C VAL A 109 -2.75 12.09 2.27
N VAL A 110 -3.27 12.06 1.04
CA VAL A 110 -4.02 13.17 0.46
C VAL A 110 -5.41 12.72 0.03
N GLU A 111 -6.43 13.15 0.77
CA GLU A 111 -7.81 12.78 0.47
C GLU A 111 -8.41 13.62 -0.67
N ASP A 112 -9.11 12.97 -1.59
CA ASP A 112 -10.06 13.62 -2.52
C ASP A 112 -11.36 13.95 -1.77
N SER A 113 -11.29 14.99 -0.95
CA SER A 113 -12.39 15.46 -0.10
C SER A 113 -12.27 16.96 0.20
N VAL A 114 -13.41 17.59 0.51
CA VAL A 114 -13.49 19.01 0.91
C VAL A 114 -12.75 19.25 2.24
N GLN A 115 -12.78 18.25 3.12
CA GLN A 115 -12.14 18.27 4.43
C GLN A 115 -11.55 16.91 4.76
N ARG A 116 -10.56 16.88 5.65
CA ARG A 116 -10.04 15.66 6.25
C ARG A 116 -11.18 14.86 6.91
N THR A 117 -11.29 13.58 6.58
CA THR A 117 -12.35 12.73 7.11
C THR A 117 -11.95 12.14 8.45
N ALA A 118 -12.92 11.99 9.36
CA ALA A 118 -12.66 11.43 10.68
C ALA A 118 -12.16 9.97 10.62
N LEU A 119 -12.58 9.22 9.59
CA LEU A 119 -12.11 7.85 9.33
C LEU A 119 -10.59 7.84 9.09
N VAL A 120 -10.11 8.64 8.14
CA VAL A 120 -8.68 8.67 7.80
C VAL A 120 -7.85 9.29 8.92
N SER A 121 -8.35 10.35 9.57
CA SER A 121 -7.68 10.94 10.75
C SER A 121 -7.43 9.90 11.84
N ARG A 122 -8.49 9.19 12.27
CA ARG A 122 -8.36 8.15 13.30
C ARG A 122 -7.46 6.99 12.86
N LEU A 123 -7.56 6.55 11.60
CA LEU A 123 -6.71 5.49 11.09
C LEU A 123 -5.24 5.88 11.22
N LEU A 124 -4.87 7.07 10.74
CA LEU A 124 -3.50 7.58 10.76
C LEU A 124 -2.96 7.75 12.19
N GLU A 125 -3.75 8.35 13.09
CA GLU A 125 -3.43 8.50 14.51
C GLU A 125 -3.12 7.15 15.18
N ASN A 126 -3.87 6.10 14.82
CA ASN A 126 -3.71 4.77 15.40
C ASN A 126 -2.55 3.97 14.81
N THR A 127 -1.98 4.36 13.66
CA THR A 127 -0.89 3.61 13.02
C THR A 127 0.44 3.73 13.76
N GLY A 128 0.71 4.89 14.38
CA GLY A 128 2.03 5.23 14.90
C GLY A 128 3.09 5.57 13.83
N LEU A 129 2.74 5.56 12.54
CA LEU A 129 3.62 6.01 11.46
C LEU A 129 3.86 7.53 11.53
N ASN A 130 4.97 8.00 10.98
CA ASN A 130 5.10 9.43 10.67
C ASN A 130 4.28 9.74 9.43
N TYR A 131 3.31 10.65 9.54
CA TYR A 131 2.42 10.99 8.43
C TYR A 131 2.14 12.49 8.34
N THR A 132 1.69 12.90 7.16
CA THR A 132 1.03 14.19 6.93
C THR A 132 -0.29 13.93 6.25
N HIS A 133 -1.36 14.42 6.88
CA HIS A 133 -2.73 14.26 6.40
C HIS A 133 -3.20 15.55 5.73
N LEU A 134 -3.36 15.51 4.41
CA LEU A 134 -3.81 16.60 3.55
C LEU A 134 -5.14 16.24 2.88
N ASN A 135 -5.82 17.23 2.30
CA ASN A 135 -7.00 17.01 1.48
C ASN A 135 -7.12 18.06 0.37
N VAL A 136 -7.66 17.65 -0.77
CA VAL A 136 -8.10 18.54 -1.86
C VAL A 136 -9.18 17.85 -2.66
N GLU A 137 -10.34 18.49 -2.75
CA GLU A 137 -11.42 17.98 -3.58
C GLU A 137 -11.08 18.15 -5.06
N THR A 138 -11.23 17.07 -5.83
CA THR A 138 -11.29 17.14 -7.28
C THR A 138 -12.68 17.60 -7.70
N PRO A 139 -12.80 18.70 -8.48
CA PRO A 139 -14.07 19.22 -8.94
C PRO A 139 -14.97 18.17 -9.60
N GLU A 140 -16.26 18.19 -9.29
CA GLU A 140 -17.29 17.25 -9.81
C GLU A 140 -17.26 17.13 -11.34
N ASN A 141 -17.10 18.26 -12.02
CA ASN A 141 -17.01 18.28 -13.49
C ASN A 141 -15.82 17.49 -14.04
N LEU A 142 -14.78 17.19 -13.25
CA LEU A 142 -13.67 16.32 -13.64
C LEU A 142 -13.89 14.85 -13.26
N LYS A 143 -14.74 14.56 -12.27
CA LYS A 143 -15.08 13.22 -11.78
C LYS A 143 -16.04 12.47 -12.71
N THR A 144 -16.95 13.18 -13.39
CA THR A 144 -18.02 12.55 -14.17
C THR A 144 -17.49 11.76 -15.38
N GLN A 145 -17.75 10.45 -15.40
CA GLN A 145 -17.35 9.52 -16.48
C GLN A 145 -18.21 9.63 -17.76
N LYS A 146 -19.24 10.49 -17.77
CA LYS A 146 -20.10 10.75 -18.95
C LYS A 146 -19.43 11.70 -19.97
N LYS A 147 -18.12 11.63 -20.13
CA LYS A 147 -17.38 12.40 -21.14
C LYS A 147 -17.09 11.53 -22.34
N PRO A 148 -16.98 12.11 -23.56
CA PRO A 148 -16.59 11.35 -24.75
C PRO A 148 -15.33 10.53 -24.46
N ARG A 149 -15.23 9.32 -25.05
CA ARG A 149 -14.20 8.28 -24.79
C ARG A 149 -12.75 8.78 -24.75
N ASN A 150 -12.48 9.97 -25.28
CA ASN A 150 -11.15 10.55 -25.48
C ASN A 150 -10.70 11.53 -24.38
N VAL A 151 -11.55 11.91 -23.41
CA VAL A 151 -11.16 12.83 -22.32
C VAL A 151 -11.35 12.13 -20.97
N ARG A 152 -10.29 11.47 -20.50
CA ARG A 152 -10.25 10.83 -19.18
C ARG A 152 -9.28 11.59 -18.28
N PHE A 153 -9.80 12.21 -17.23
CA PHE A 153 -8.98 12.80 -16.17
C PHE A 153 -8.47 11.69 -15.26
N PRO A 154 -7.14 11.52 -15.09
CA PRO A 154 -6.63 10.54 -14.15
C PRO A 154 -7.03 10.90 -12.72
N ARG A 155 -7.47 9.90 -11.96
CA ARG A 155 -7.77 10.06 -10.52
C ARG A 155 -6.48 10.34 -9.76
N GLY A 156 -6.58 11.07 -8.65
CA GLY A 156 -5.43 11.37 -7.79
C GLY A 156 -4.53 12.51 -8.29
N THR A 157 -4.78 13.09 -9.47
CA THR A 157 -3.88 14.11 -10.07
C THR A 157 -3.69 15.33 -9.16
N MET A 158 -4.80 15.91 -8.67
CA MET A 158 -4.76 17.10 -7.84
C MET A 158 -4.13 16.81 -6.48
N GLN A 159 -4.37 15.61 -5.95
CA GLN A 159 -3.85 15.13 -4.68
C GLN A 159 -2.32 14.94 -4.74
N ARG A 160 -1.82 14.27 -5.79
CA ARG A 160 -0.36 14.14 -6.03
C ARG A 160 0.32 15.50 -6.20
N ASN A 161 -0.31 16.41 -6.94
CA ASN A 161 0.20 17.78 -7.10
C ASN A 161 0.18 18.59 -5.80
N LEU A 162 -0.83 18.40 -4.94
CA LEU A 162 -0.86 19.03 -3.62
C LEU A 162 0.28 18.52 -2.74
N ALA A 163 0.55 17.20 -2.74
CA ALA A 163 1.69 16.65 -2.01
C ALA A 163 3.04 17.19 -2.53
N LEU A 164 3.21 17.28 -3.86
CA LEU A 164 4.40 17.89 -4.45
C LEU A 164 4.58 19.35 -4.03
N ARG A 165 3.49 20.12 -3.98
CA ARG A 165 3.52 21.50 -3.49
C ARG A 165 3.88 21.54 -2.01
N TRP A 166 3.25 20.70 -1.19
CA TRP A 166 3.52 20.63 0.24
C TRP A 166 5.00 20.35 0.52
N LEU A 167 5.60 19.38 -0.18
CA LEU A 167 7.04 19.07 -0.05
C LEU A 167 7.91 20.29 -0.37
N ARG A 168 7.57 21.05 -1.42
CA ARG A 168 8.31 22.27 -1.82
C ARG A 168 8.18 23.42 -0.83
N GLU A 169 7.04 23.51 -0.13
CA GLU A 169 6.76 24.55 0.84
C GLU A 169 7.37 24.24 2.22
N HIS A 170 7.49 22.95 2.58
CA HIS A 170 7.86 22.53 3.93
C HIS A 170 9.29 21.98 4.05
N ILE A 171 9.94 21.63 2.93
CA ILE A 171 11.31 21.12 2.93
C ILE A 171 12.23 22.16 2.30
N ASN A 172 13.22 22.60 3.07
CA ASN A 172 14.22 23.55 2.60
C ASN A 172 15.08 22.92 1.49
N PRO A 173 15.10 23.48 0.27
CA PRO A 173 15.93 22.98 -0.84
C PRO A 173 17.44 23.00 -0.57
N ASN A 174 17.89 23.81 0.38
CA ASN A 174 19.31 23.88 0.76
C ASN A 174 19.65 22.97 1.95
N SER A 175 18.69 22.21 2.46
CA SER A 175 18.96 21.24 3.52
C SER A 175 19.76 20.06 2.98
N SER A 176 20.58 19.45 3.82
CA SER A 176 21.24 18.17 3.55
C SER A 176 20.27 16.97 3.62
N HIS A 177 18.96 17.22 3.64
CA HIS A 177 17.93 16.21 3.82
C HIS A 177 17.90 15.28 2.61
N LYS A 178 18.41 14.07 2.79
CA LYS A 178 18.34 13.01 1.79
C LYS A 178 16.94 12.42 1.83
N GLY A 179 16.26 12.43 0.69
CA GLY A 179 14.94 11.82 0.59
C GLY A 179 14.58 11.38 -0.82
N VAL A 180 13.57 10.53 -0.90
CA VAL A 180 13.01 10.00 -2.15
C VAL A 180 11.50 10.13 -2.08
N VAL A 181 10.90 10.57 -3.18
CA VAL A 181 9.46 10.72 -3.35
C VAL A 181 8.93 9.54 -4.16
N TYR A 182 7.93 8.84 -3.63
CA TYR A 182 7.27 7.73 -4.30
C TYR A 182 5.76 7.91 -4.32
N PHE A 183 5.13 7.66 -5.46
CA PHE A 183 3.68 7.75 -5.61
C PHE A 183 3.06 6.36 -5.48
N ALA A 184 2.38 6.12 -4.35
CA ALA A 184 1.81 4.83 -3.99
C ALA A 184 0.30 4.94 -3.84
N ASP A 185 -0.45 4.49 -4.85
CA ASP A 185 -1.91 4.39 -4.79
C ASP A 185 -2.35 3.38 -3.72
N ASP A 186 -3.47 3.64 -3.06
CA ASP A 186 -3.88 2.91 -1.86
C ASP A 186 -4.32 1.45 -2.10
N ASP A 187 -4.56 1.05 -3.35
CA ASP A 187 -5.06 -0.28 -3.75
C ASP A 187 -4.00 -1.22 -4.34
N ASN A 188 -2.79 -0.71 -4.56
CA ASN A 188 -1.65 -1.45 -5.09
C ASN A 188 -1.03 -2.35 -4.01
N THR A 189 -0.22 -3.31 -4.44
CA THR A 189 0.52 -4.21 -3.54
C THR A 189 2.01 -3.96 -3.66
N TYR A 190 2.70 -3.81 -2.53
CA TYR A 190 4.11 -3.43 -2.44
C TYR A 190 4.90 -4.46 -1.66
N SER A 191 6.02 -4.93 -2.22
CA SER A 191 7.00 -5.73 -1.46
C SER A 191 7.87 -4.83 -0.59
N LEU A 192 8.40 -5.36 0.52
CA LEU A 192 9.36 -4.62 1.37
C LEU A 192 10.66 -4.34 0.62
N GLU A 193 11.11 -5.26 -0.24
CA GLU A 193 12.32 -5.11 -1.06
C GLU A 193 12.26 -3.86 -1.96
N LEU A 194 11.07 -3.50 -2.45
CA LEU A 194 10.87 -2.31 -3.28
C LEU A 194 11.35 -1.01 -2.59
N PHE A 195 11.08 -0.87 -1.30
CA PHE A 195 11.42 0.33 -0.54
C PHE A 195 12.93 0.46 -0.34
N GLU A 196 13.64 -0.65 -0.22
CA GLU A 196 15.10 -0.64 -0.16
C GLU A 196 15.75 -0.36 -1.52
N GLU A 197 15.19 -0.87 -2.62
CA GLU A 197 15.66 -0.57 -3.97
C GLU A 197 15.59 0.93 -4.31
N MET A 198 14.51 1.61 -3.89
CA MET A 198 14.29 3.02 -4.19
C MET A 198 14.99 3.99 -3.23
N ARG A 199 15.37 3.55 -2.02
CA ARG A 199 15.89 4.44 -0.95
C ARG A 199 17.07 5.29 -1.35
N TRP A 200 17.89 4.77 -2.26
CA TRP A 200 19.14 5.40 -2.70
C TRP A 200 19.05 6.03 -4.09
N THR A 201 17.86 6.40 -4.54
CA THR A 201 17.66 7.06 -5.83
C THR A 201 18.36 8.42 -5.89
N LEU A 202 19.22 8.60 -6.90
CA LEU A 202 20.01 9.83 -7.10
C LEU A 202 19.28 10.87 -7.95
N LYS A 203 18.57 10.42 -8.99
CA LYS A 203 17.74 11.21 -9.88
C LYS A 203 16.34 10.61 -9.96
N VAL A 204 16.16 9.55 -10.77
CA VAL A 204 14.90 8.84 -10.95
C VAL A 204 15.19 7.37 -11.14
N SER A 205 14.66 6.54 -10.25
CA SER A 205 14.73 5.09 -10.33
C SER A 205 13.50 4.51 -11.00
N VAL A 206 13.68 3.44 -11.76
CA VAL A 206 12.58 2.73 -12.45
C VAL A 206 12.65 1.22 -12.28
N TRP A 207 11.50 0.58 -12.29
CA TRP A 207 11.35 -0.87 -12.16
C TRP A 207 10.10 -1.40 -12.88
N PRO A 208 10.00 -2.72 -13.08
CA PRO A 208 8.81 -3.36 -13.64
C PRO A 208 7.59 -3.25 -12.71
N VAL A 209 6.40 -3.19 -13.31
CA VAL A 209 5.12 -3.17 -12.61
C VAL A 209 4.22 -4.25 -13.16
N ALA A 210 3.68 -5.11 -12.30
CA ALA A 210 2.72 -6.13 -12.71
C ALA A 210 1.30 -5.59 -12.87
N PHE A 211 0.52 -6.25 -13.72
CA PHE A 211 -0.91 -6.01 -13.96
C PHE A 211 -1.26 -4.61 -14.48
N THR A 212 -0.33 -3.99 -15.21
CA THR A 212 -0.56 -2.71 -15.90
C THR A 212 -0.51 -2.89 -17.43
N GLY A 213 -1.02 -1.90 -18.17
CA GLY A 213 -1.01 -1.91 -19.64
C GLY A 213 -1.78 -3.04 -20.33
N GLY A 214 -2.61 -3.80 -19.60
CA GLY A 214 -3.28 -5.00 -20.12
C GLY A 214 -2.34 -6.21 -20.26
N LEU A 215 -1.21 -6.21 -19.53
CA LEU A 215 -0.19 -7.25 -19.57
C LEU A 215 0.03 -7.86 -18.18
N LEU A 216 0.72 -8.99 -18.13
CA LEU A 216 1.21 -9.55 -16.85
C LEU A 216 2.13 -8.56 -16.14
N TYR A 217 2.99 -7.88 -16.90
CA TYR A 217 3.80 -6.77 -16.43
C TYR A 217 4.25 -5.86 -17.57
N GLU A 218 4.54 -4.60 -17.25
CA GLU A 218 5.32 -3.68 -18.08
C GLU A 218 6.71 -3.50 -17.45
N SER A 219 7.75 -3.31 -18.27
CA SER A 219 9.13 -3.22 -17.78
C SER A 219 10.00 -2.28 -18.65
N PRO A 220 10.93 -1.52 -18.05
CA PRO A 220 11.97 -0.81 -18.82
C PRO A 220 12.84 -1.77 -19.65
N LYS A 221 13.28 -1.34 -20.84
CA LYS A 221 14.29 -2.04 -21.64
C LYS A 221 15.68 -1.55 -21.23
N ILE A 222 16.51 -2.46 -20.75
CA ILE A 222 17.87 -2.19 -20.29
C ILE A 222 18.86 -2.71 -21.32
N ASN A 223 19.84 -1.88 -21.71
CA ASN A 223 20.91 -2.27 -22.63
C ASN A 223 22.06 -2.98 -21.88
N SER A 224 23.08 -3.42 -22.61
CA SER A 224 24.27 -4.08 -22.04
C SER A 224 25.08 -3.21 -21.08
N GLN A 225 24.91 -1.89 -21.13
CA GLN A 225 25.56 -0.93 -20.24
C GLN A 225 24.72 -0.62 -18.99
N GLY A 226 23.61 -1.31 -18.76
CA GLY A 226 22.74 -1.06 -17.61
C GLY A 226 21.94 0.24 -17.72
N LYS A 227 21.68 0.74 -18.94
CA LYS A 227 20.92 1.96 -19.19
C LYS A 227 19.56 1.67 -19.83
N VAL A 228 18.57 2.47 -19.44
CA VAL A 228 17.24 2.41 -20.04
C VAL A 228 17.32 2.99 -21.46
N PHE A 229 16.85 2.23 -22.45
CA PHE A 229 16.79 2.66 -23.85
C PHE A 229 15.38 2.60 -24.46
N GLY A 230 14.39 2.14 -23.69
CA GLY A 230 13.00 2.10 -24.11
C GLY A 230 12.13 1.31 -23.14
N TRP A 231 10.98 0.86 -23.62
CA TRP A 231 9.95 0.25 -22.77
C TRP A 231 9.42 -1.06 -23.38
N LYS A 232 9.20 -2.07 -22.54
CA LYS A 232 8.52 -3.34 -22.88
C LYS A 232 7.04 -3.19 -22.54
N THR A 233 6.30 -2.53 -23.42
CA THR A 233 4.86 -2.24 -23.29
C THR A 233 4.15 -2.42 -24.63
N VAL A 234 2.85 -2.68 -24.61
CA VAL A 234 2.02 -2.75 -25.83
C VAL A 234 1.30 -1.43 -26.09
N PHE A 235 0.78 -0.79 -25.03
CA PHE A 235 0.10 0.49 -25.17
C PHE A 235 1.11 1.64 -25.34
N ASP A 236 1.20 2.14 -26.57
CA ASP A 236 1.99 3.32 -26.96
C ASP A 236 3.43 3.31 -26.40
N PRO A 237 4.28 2.36 -26.83
CA PRO A 237 5.64 2.19 -26.31
C PRO A 237 6.60 3.32 -26.70
N ARG A 238 6.17 4.22 -27.61
CA ARG A 238 6.94 5.39 -28.05
C ARG A 238 6.72 6.62 -27.16
N ARG A 239 5.88 6.50 -26.11
CA ARG A 239 5.76 7.51 -25.06
C ARG A 239 7.15 7.86 -24.51
N PRO A 240 7.39 9.14 -24.17
CA PRO A 240 8.65 9.56 -23.54
C PRO A 240 9.01 8.68 -22.34
N PHE A 241 8.02 8.44 -21.46
CA PHE A 241 8.12 7.50 -20.35
C PHE A 241 6.88 6.59 -20.35
N ALA A 242 7.00 5.41 -20.97
CA ALA A 242 5.95 4.40 -21.02
C ALA A 242 6.01 3.51 -19.77
N ILE A 243 5.70 4.10 -18.62
CA ILE A 243 5.74 3.44 -17.31
C ILE A 243 4.51 3.86 -16.49
N ASP A 244 4.08 2.96 -15.60
CA ASP A 244 3.02 3.20 -14.63
C ASP A 244 3.49 4.10 -13.47
N MET A 245 2.55 4.77 -12.78
CA MET A 245 2.82 5.60 -11.62
C MET A 245 3.60 4.86 -10.52
N ALA A 246 3.28 3.59 -10.27
CA ALA A 246 3.94 2.77 -9.27
C ALA A 246 5.35 2.32 -9.68
N GLY A 247 5.77 2.57 -10.92
CA GLY A 247 7.00 2.04 -11.52
C GLY A 247 8.26 2.90 -11.32
N PHE A 248 8.14 4.07 -10.68
CA PHE A 248 9.28 4.96 -10.50
C PHE A 248 9.26 5.69 -9.16
N ALA A 249 10.44 6.11 -8.71
CA ALA A 249 10.61 7.06 -7.60
C ALA A 249 11.61 8.15 -7.99
N VAL A 250 11.49 9.31 -7.34
CA VAL A 250 12.24 10.52 -7.70
C VAL A 250 13.02 10.99 -6.49
N ASN A 251 14.28 11.36 -6.69
CA ASN A 251 15.06 12.02 -5.65
C ASN A 251 14.37 13.33 -5.20
N LEU A 252 14.24 13.53 -3.89
CA LEU A 252 13.57 14.70 -3.33
C LEU A 252 14.21 16.01 -3.78
N GLN A 253 15.54 16.08 -3.80
CA GLN A 253 16.24 17.29 -4.22
C GLN A 253 15.91 17.68 -5.65
N LEU A 254 15.71 16.69 -6.52
CA LEU A 254 15.30 16.92 -7.91
C LEU A 254 13.87 17.48 -8.02
N ILE A 255 12.96 17.05 -7.14
CA ILE A 255 11.59 17.61 -7.04
C ILE A 255 11.63 19.06 -6.57
N LEU A 256 12.49 19.37 -5.60
CA LEU A 256 12.67 20.71 -5.03
C LEU A 256 13.34 21.67 -6.02
N SER A 257 14.38 21.21 -6.74
CA SER A 257 15.12 22.03 -7.71
C SER A 257 14.31 22.34 -8.97
N LYS A 258 13.19 21.65 -9.20
CA LYS A 258 12.32 21.82 -10.37
C LYS A 258 10.88 22.13 -9.96
N PRO A 259 10.62 23.33 -9.39
CA PRO A 259 9.32 23.68 -8.81
C PRO A 259 8.16 23.71 -9.82
N GLN A 260 8.46 23.83 -11.11
CA GLN A 260 7.45 23.84 -12.19
C GLN A 260 7.04 22.44 -12.65
N ALA A 261 7.76 21.38 -12.25
CA ALA A 261 7.46 20.01 -12.67
C ALA A 261 6.28 19.45 -11.87
N CYS A 262 5.12 19.28 -12.52
CA CYS A 262 3.90 18.76 -11.90
C CYS A 262 3.19 17.81 -12.87
N PHE A 263 2.27 16.99 -12.37
CA PHE A 263 1.38 16.21 -13.22
C PHE A 263 0.42 17.14 -13.97
N LYS A 264 0.38 17.05 -15.29
CA LYS A 264 -0.56 17.82 -16.09
C LYS A 264 -1.98 17.28 -15.88
N LEU A 265 -2.92 18.18 -15.60
CA LEU A 265 -4.33 17.85 -15.36
C LEU A 265 -5.16 17.85 -16.66
N LYS A 266 -4.89 18.78 -17.58
CA LYS A 266 -5.62 18.97 -18.84
C LYS A 266 -4.70 18.73 -20.03
N GLY A 267 -5.28 18.32 -21.17
CA GLY A 267 -4.55 18.13 -22.43
C GLY A 267 -3.59 16.94 -22.45
N VAL A 268 -3.77 15.98 -21.53
CA VAL A 268 -2.95 14.78 -21.45
C VAL A 268 -3.71 13.60 -22.03
N LYS A 269 -3.12 12.95 -23.05
CA LYS A 269 -3.64 11.70 -23.60
C LYS A 269 -3.63 10.61 -22.52
N GLY A 270 -4.58 9.67 -22.55
CA GLY A 270 -4.58 8.54 -21.61
C GLY A 270 -3.22 7.83 -21.58
N GLY A 271 -2.67 7.60 -20.38
CA GLY A 271 -1.35 7.00 -20.17
C GLY A 271 -0.14 7.94 -20.37
N TYR A 272 -0.34 9.26 -20.49
CA TYR A 272 0.77 10.22 -20.63
C TYR A 272 1.01 11.08 -19.38
N GLN A 273 0.34 10.77 -18.26
CA GLN A 273 0.44 11.58 -17.06
C GLN A 273 1.82 11.47 -16.40
N GLU A 274 2.36 10.27 -16.31
CA GLU A 274 3.68 9.95 -15.78
C GLU A 274 4.75 10.68 -16.61
N SER A 275 4.63 10.58 -17.94
CA SER A 275 5.48 11.32 -18.88
C SER A 275 5.44 12.83 -18.63
N SER A 276 4.27 13.40 -18.31
CA SER A 276 4.13 14.85 -18.11
C SER A 276 4.95 15.39 -16.93
N LEU A 277 5.15 14.58 -15.88
CA LEU A 277 6.02 14.92 -14.77
C LEU A 277 7.49 14.61 -15.12
N LEU A 278 7.77 13.38 -15.55
CA LEU A 278 9.14 12.88 -15.76
C LEU A 278 9.91 13.66 -16.82
N GLN A 279 9.25 14.14 -17.88
CA GLN A 279 9.88 15.00 -18.89
C GLN A 279 10.36 16.35 -18.32
N GLY A 280 9.73 16.84 -17.25
CA GLY A 280 10.23 18.01 -16.54
C GLY A 280 11.47 17.71 -15.71
N LEU A 281 11.66 16.46 -15.29
CA LEU A 281 12.64 16.05 -14.29
C LEU A 281 13.93 15.47 -14.87
N VAL A 282 13.85 14.55 -15.83
CA VAL A 282 14.99 13.76 -16.31
C VAL A 282 14.88 13.43 -17.80
N THR A 283 15.99 12.96 -18.37
CA THR A 283 16.02 12.28 -19.66
C THR A 283 16.08 10.75 -19.46
N LEU A 284 15.96 9.98 -20.55
CA LEU A 284 15.98 8.52 -20.47
C LEU A 284 17.33 7.95 -19.95
N SER A 285 18.45 8.62 -20.27
CA SER A 285 19.80 8.20 -19.86
C SER A 285 20.10 8.45 -18.39
N ASP A 286 19.34 9.34 -17.75
CA ASP A 286 19.41 9.65 -16.32
C ASP A 286 18.70 8.62 -15.44
N LEU A 287 17.91 7.71 -16.03
CA LEU A 287 17.15 6.71 -15.29
C LEU A 287 18.06 5.65 -14.65
N GLU A 288 17.73 5.28 -13.42
CA GLU A 288 18.42 4.27 -12.62
C GLU A 288 17.58 2.98 -12.57
N PRO A 289 17.91 1.94 -13.36
CA PRO A 289 17.15 0.70 -13.32
C PRO A 289 17.38 -0.04 -11.99
N LYS A 290 16.28 -0.47 -11.38
CA LYS A 290 16.23 -1.25 -10.13
C LYS A 290 15.70 -2.66 -10.39
N ALA A 291 15.44 -3.41 -9.33
CA ALA A 291 14.84 -4.74 -9.36
C ALA A 291 15.65 -5.71 -10.24
N ALA A 292 16.96 -5.81 -9.95
CA ALA A 292 17.93 -6.61 -10.71
C ALA A 292 17.90 -6.29 -12.22
N ASN A 293 18.19 -5.03 -12.60
CA ASN A 293 18.10 -4.54 -13.98
C ASN A 293 16.74 -4.79 -14.63
N CYS A 294 15.67 -4.53 -13.88
CA CYS A 294 14.28 -4.64 -14.31
C CYS A 294 13.86 -6.06 -14.73
N THR A 295 14.39 -7.07 -14.04
CA THR A 295 14.05 -8.49 -14.24
C THR A 295 13.16 -9.06 -13.15
N LYS A 296 13.01 -8.37 -12.01
CA LYS A 296 12.10 -8.77 -10.92
C LYS A 296 10.85 -7.89 -10.85
N ILE A 297 9.73 -8.47 -10.43
CA ILE A 297 8.51 -7.75 -10.08
C ILE A 297 8.49 -7.53 -8.57
N LEU A 298 8.44 -6.28 -8.12
CA LEU A 298 8.42 -5.90 -6.71
C LEU A 298 7.17 -5.09 -6.31
N VAL A 299 6.32 -4.76 -7.29
CA VAL A 299 5.07 -4.01 -7.14
C VAL A 299 4.02 -4.52 -8.12
N TRP A 300 2.77 -4.57 -7.68
CA TRP A 300 1.63 -5.05 -8.45
C TRP A 300 0.51 -4.01 -8.43
N HIS A 301 0.01 -3.66 -9.61
CA HIS A 301 -1.14 -2.77 -9.78
C HIS A 301 -2.44 -3.56 -9.53
N THR A 302 -2.63 -4.07 -8.32
CA THR A 302 -3.85 -4.75 -7.89
C THR A 302 -5.05 -3.79 -7.90
N ARG A 303 -6.25 -4.36 -8.04
CA ARG A 303 -7.51 -3.62 -7.95
C ARG A 303 -8.49 -4.43 -7.14
N THR A 304 -9.16 -3.78 -6.19
CA THR A 304 -10.19 -4.42 -5.38
C THR A 304 -11.53 -4.33 -6.08
N GLU A 305 -12.24 -5.45 -6.11
CA GLU A 305 -13.60 -5.50 -6.64
C GLU A 305 -14.55 -4.62 -5.83
N ARG A 306 -15.60 -4.11 -6.48
CA ARG A 306 -16.62 -3.33 -5.78
C ARG A 306 -17.46 -4.27 -4.91
N PRO A 307 -17.59 -4.03 -3.59
CA PRO A 307 -18.42 -4.86 -2.73
C PRO A 307 -19.89 -4.88 -3.20
N LEU A 308 -20.51 -6.05 -3.13
CA LEU A 308 -21.92 -6.25 -3.44
C LEU A 308 -22.77 -5.92 -2.21
N LEU A 309 -23.30 -4.70 -2.16
CA LEU A 309 -24.12 -4.20 -1.05
C LEU A 309 -25.63 -4.23 -1.37
N VAL A 310 -26.07 -5.23 -2.12
CA VAL A 310 -27.48 -5.32 -2.60
C VAL A 310 -28.49 -5.45 -1.47
N ASN A 311 -28.09 -6.10 -0.36
CA ASN A 311 -28.95 -6.34 0.80
C ASN A 311 -29.08 -5.12 1.73
N GLU A 312 -28.31 -4.04 1.51
CA GLU A 312 -28.55 -2.76 2.20
C GLU A 312 -29.90 -2.13 1.81
N GLY A 313 -30.40 -2.48 0.62
CA GLY A 313 -31.64 -1.91 0.09
C GLY A 313 -31.60 -0.38 -0.04
N LYS A 314 -32.76 0.24 -0.30
CA LYS A 314 -32.86 1.71 -0.45
C LYS A 314 -32.91 2.45 0.89
N LYS A 315 -33.33 1.77 1.95
CA LYS A 315 -33.52 2.36 3.29
C LYS A 315 -32.28 2.22 4.19
N GLY A 316 -31.26 1.46 3.74
CA GLY A 316 -30.17 1.00 4.60
C GLY A 316 -30.62 -0.19 5.45
N PHE A 317 -29.76 -1.19 5.62
CA PHE A 317 -29.98 -2.31 6.52
C PHE A 317 -29.04 -2.24 7.71
N THR A 318 -27.76 -1.99 7.46
CA THR A 318 -26.75 -1.86 8.52
C THR A 318 -26.81 -0.48 9.18
N SER A 319 -26.31 -0.41 10.42
CA SER A 319 -26.22 0.88 11.13
C SER A 319 -25.20 1.79 10.46
N GLY A 320 -25.61 3.02 10.13
CA GLY A 320 -24.70 4.05 9.62
C GLY A 320 -23.63 4.51 10.62
N SER A 321 -23.69 4.08 11.88
CA SER A 321 -22.69 4.38 12.90
C SER A 321 -21.48 3.43 12.89
N MET A 322 -21.60 2.25 12.28
CA MET A 322 -20.48 1.29 12.22
C MET A 322 -19.55 1.64 11.06
N GLU A 323 -18.32 2.02 11.39
CA GLU A 323 -17.31 2.35 10.38
C GLU A 323 -16.68 1.08 9.80
N VAL A 324 -16.87 0.88 8.50
CA VAL A 324 -16.35 -0.26 7.71
C VAL A 324 -15.06 0.10 6.97
#